data_AF-A0A839FKE2-F1
#
_entry.id   AF-A0A839FKE2-F1
#
_cell.length_a   1.000
_cell.length_b   1.000
_cell.length_c   1.000
_cell.angle_alpha   90.00
_cell.angle_beta   90.00
_cell.angle_gamma   90.00
#
_symmetry.space_group_name_H-M   'P 1'
#
loop_
_entity.id
_entity.type
_entity.pdbx_description
1 polymer ?
#
loop_
_entity_poly.entity_id
_entity_poly.type
_entity_poly.pdbx_seq_one_letter_code
_entity_poly.pdbx_strand_id
1 'polypeptide(L)'
;MKLLRTTLFVIAVLAANSITPSFAQIAPQIEPFSLPVRPVTLTQDIIKRFLYSFAAVGAQMKQEAAGNATSPEAAARLDRKAAEYGFKDFNDWGETTRTIMVTYHWLTNPDPREEVEKAIATIPSTPNLTDKQKADMIDGLKAGLEAVEKARPSPENLAIVKKHLSSIKPLYKQWTSL
;
A
#
# COMPACT_ATOMS: atom_id res chain seq x y z
N MET A 1 -17.99 29.35 6.58
CA MET A 1 -17.51 28.15 7.31
C MET A 1 -17.18 27.06 6.30
N LYS A 2 -15.92 26.66 6.20
CA LYS A 2 -15.45 25.58 5.30
C LYS A 2 -15.60 24.25 6.04
N LEU A 3 -16.55 23.41 5.63
CA LEU A 3 -16.61 22.02 6.09
C LEU A 3 -15.52 21.21 5.38
N LEU A 4 -14.68 20.55 6.19
CA LEU A 4 -13.69 19.58 5.77
C LEU A 4 -14.37 18.44 5.00
N ARG A 5 -13.91 18.19 3.77
CA ARG A 5 -14.22 16.98 3.02
C ARG A 5 -13.28 15.87 3.49
N THR A 6 -13.72 15.07 4.45
CA THR A 6 -13.13 13.78 4.76
C THR A 6 -13.85 12.75 3.89
N THR A 7 -13.23 12.34 2.79
CA THR A 7 -13.79 11.31 1.90
C THR A 7 -13.15 9.97 2.25
N LEU A 8 -13.85 9.18 3.05
CA LEU A 8 -13.63 7.74 3.20
C LEU A 8 -14.31 7.07 2.00
N PHE A 9 -13.57 6.43 1.11
CA PHE A 9 -14.15 5.64 0.03
C PHE A 9 -14.32 4.20 0.50
N VAL A 10 -15.56 3.71 0.49
CA VAL A 10 -15.90 2.28 0.63
C VAL A 10 -16.73 1.91 -0.60
N ILE A 11 -16.20 1.05 -1.47
CA ILE A 11 -16.93 0.50 -2.62
C ILE A 11 -17.29 -0.95 -2.31
N ALA A 12 -18.58 -1.24 -2.28
CA ALA A 12 -19.14 -2.58 -2.15
C ALA A 12 -19.40 -3.19 -3.54
N VAL A 13 -18.99 -4.44 -3.75
CA VAL A 13 -19.43 -5.25 -4.90
C VAL A 13 -20.25 -6.42 -4.39
N LEU A 14 -21.54 -6.45 -4.74
CA LEU A 14 -22.41 -7.62 -4.58
C LEU A 14 -22.12 -8.63 -5.70
N ALA A 15 -21.85 -9.87 -5.33
CA ALA A 15 -22.10 -11.02 -6.17
C ALA A 15 -22.71 -12.14 -5.32
N ALA A 16 -23.95 -12.51 -5.65
CA ALA A 16 -24.66 -13.62 -5.04
C ALA A 16 -24.14 -14.95 -5.64
N ASN A 17 -23.74 -15.89 -4.77
CA ASN A 17 -24.23 -17.28 -4.75
C ASN A 17 -23.53 -18.09 -3.62
N SER A 18 -24.36 -18.73 -2.78
CA SER A 18 -24.04 -19.74 -1.74
C SER A 18 -23.03 -19.40 -0.61
N ILE A 19 -23.59 -18.79 0.46
CA ILE A 19 -23.46 -19.08 1.91
C ILE A 19 -22.17 -19.77 2.39
N THR A 20 -21.08 -19.02 2.42
CA THR A 20 -20.25 -18.79 3.62
C THR A 20 -19.31 -17.66 3.23
N PRO A 21 -19.48 -16.43 3.74
CA PRO A 21 -18.49 -15.39 3.48
C PRO A 21 -17.18 -15.88 4.11
N SER A 22 -16.19 -16.18 3.27
CA SER A 22 -14.85 -16.46 3.77
C SER A 22 -14.40 -15.22 4.54
N PHE A 23 -13.60 -15.41 5.58
CA PHE A 23 -13.08 -14.31 6.40
C PHE A 23 -12.41 -13.20 5.57
N ALA A 24 -11.89 -13.56 4.40
CA ALA A 24 -11.31 -12.67 3.41
C ALA A 24 -12.31 -11.69 2.75
N GLN A 25 -13.63 -11.84 2.91
CA GLN A 25 -14.65 -10.94 2.32
C GLN A 25 -15.25 -9.92 3.30
N ILE A 26 -15.09 -10.10 4.62
CA ILE A 26 -15.71 -9.23 5.65
C ILE A 26 -14.67 -8.43 6.44
N ALA A 27 -13.43 -8.93 6.57
CA ALA A 27 -12.35 -8.08 7.05
C ALA A 27 -12.30 -6.81 6.19
N PRO A 28 -12.18 -5.61 6.78
CA PRO A 28 -11.75 -4.44 6.04
C PRO A 28 -10.58 -4.92 5.21
N GLN A 29 -10.72 -4.90 3.89
CA GLN A 29 -9.59 -5.12 3.02
C GLN A 29 -8.70 -3.94 3.35
N ILE A 30 -7.75 -4.14 4.27
CA ILE A 30 -6.57 -3.31 4.32
C ILE A 30 -6.06 -3.47 2.89
N GLU A 31 -6.23 -2.42 2.07
CA GLU A 31 -5.72 -2.45 0.70
C GLU A 31 -4.32 -3.04 0.78
N PRO A 32 -3.91 -3.90 -0.15
CA PRO A 32 -2.60 -4.51 -0.09
C PRO A 32 -1.57 -3.42 -0.41
N PHE A 33 -1.32 -2.51 0.53
CA PHE A 33 0.00 -2.01 0.83
C PHE A 33 0.81 -3.27 1.06
N SER A 34 1.33 -3.85 -0.01
CA SER A 34 2.38 -4.86 0.11
C SER A 34 3.49 -4.12 0.82
N LEU A 35 3.66 -4.40 2.11
CA LEU A 35 4.75 -3.85 2.89
C LEU A 35 6.05 -4.21 2.17
N PRO A 36 7.06 -3.33 2.17
CA PRO A 36 8.34 -3.69 1.61
C PRO A 36 8.84 -4.95 2.31
N VAL A 37 9.13 -6.00 1.53
CA VAL A 37 9.72 -7.24 2.06
C VAL A 37 11.14 -6.95 2.55
N ARG A 38 11.81 -6.01 1.88
CA ARG A 38 13.15 -5.53 2.25
C ARG A 38 13.15 -4.00 2.21
N PRO A 39 12.87 -3.33 3.34
CA PRO A 39 12.93 -1.87 3.43
C PRO A 39 14.30 -1.36 2.95
N VAL A 40 14.28 -0.45 1.98
CA VAL A 40 15.50 0.14 1.41
C VAL A 40 15.94 1.34 2.26
N THR A 41 17.25 1.49 2.49
CA THR A 41 17.78 2.74 3.07
C THR A 41 17.71 3.85 2.02
N LEU A 42 16.87 4.85 2.25
CA LEU A 42 16.61 5.91 1.30
C LEU A 42 17.71 6.98 1.35
N THR A 43 18.15 7.41 0.19
CA THR A 43 19.05 8.55 0.01
C THR A 43 18.38 9.59 -0.89
N GLN A 44 18.93 10.81 -0.93
CA GLN A 44 18.44 11.85 -1.85
C GLN A 44 18.52 11.40 -3.32
N ASP A 45 19.55 10.63 -3.66
CA ASP A 45 19.75 10.10 -5.00
C ASP A 45 18.71 9.02 -5.34
N ILE A 46 18.43 8.10 -4.43
CA ILE A 46 17.38 7.08 -4.60
C ILE A 46 16.01 7.72 -4.81
N ILE A 47 15.65 8.76 -4.03
CA ILE A 47 14.37 9.48 -4.24
C ILE A 47 14.32 10.10 -5.64
N LYS A 48 15.41 10.72 -6.11
CA LYS A 48 15.45 11.30 -7.46
C LYS A 48 15.24 10.22 -8.52
N ARG A 49 15.98 9.11 -8.46
CA ARG A 49 15.82 7.97 -9.40
C ARG A 49 14.39 7.44 -9.40
N PHE A 50 13.78 7.33 -8.22
CA PHE A 50 12.37 6.96 -8.08
C PHE A 50 11.44 7.96 -8.79
N LEU A 51 11.55 9.26 -8.50
CA LEU A 51 10.69 10.28 -9.09
C LEU A 51 10.81 10.32 -10.62
N TYR A 52 12.01 10.14 -11.18
CA TYR A 52 12.24 10.09 -12.62
C TYR A 52 11.73 8.81 -13.28
N SER A 53 11.78 7.68 -12.57
CA SER A 53 11.43 6.37 -13.12
C SER A 53 9.95 6.02 -13.02
N PHE A 54 9.22 6.57 -12.04
CA PHE A 54 7.89 6.07 -11.65
C PHE A 54 6.90 5.95 -12.82
N ALA A 55 6.79 7.01 -13.63
CA ALA A 55 5.87 7.01 -14.76
C ALA A 55 6.28 6.03 -15.87
N ALA A 56 7.57 5.99 -16.21
CA ALA A 56 8.07 5.18 -17.31
C ALA A 56 8.07 3.67 -16.99
N VAL A 57 8.56 3.31 -15.80
CA VAL A 57 8.54 1.92 -15.32
C VAL A 57 7.09 1.47 -15.09
N GLY A 58 6.24 2.33 -14.52
CA GLY A 58 4.81 2.05 -14.34
C GLY A 58 4.06 1.87 -15.66
N ALA A 59 4.41 2.62 -16.71
CA ALA A 59 3.84 2.43 -18.05
C ALA A 59 4.28 1.09 -18.67
N GLN A 60 5.54 0.71 -18.54
CA GLN A 60 6.03 -0.61 -18.97
C GLN A 60 5.27 -1.72 -18.23
N MET A 61 5.11 -1.62 -16.91
CA MET A 61 4.36 -2.58 -16.11
C MET A 61 2.93 -2.76 -16.62
N LYS A 62 2.24 -1.67 -16.96
CA LYS A 62 0.88 -1.72 -17.53
C LYS A 62 0.85 -2.39 -18.91
N GLN A 63 1.86 -2.14 -19.75
CA GLN A 63 1.97 -2.78 -21.07
C GLN A 63 2.18 -4.29 -20.94
N GLU A 64 3.05 -4.73 -20.02
CA GLU A 64 3.25 -6.16 -19.77
C GLU A 64 1.99 -6.81 -19.17
N ALA A 65 1.30 -6.10 -18.27
CA ALA A 65 0.05 -6.56 -17.66
C ALA A 65 -1.09 -6.77 -18.68
N ALA A 66 -1.16 -5.93 -19.71
CA ALA A 66 -2.14 -6.06 -20.79
C ALA A 66 -1.81 -7.19 -21.79
N GLY A 67 -0.60 -7.73 -21.74
CA GLY A 67 -0.14 -8.87 -22.55
C GLY A 67 -0.10 -10.16 -21.75
N ASN A 68 1.06 -10.85 -21.78
CA ASN A 68 1.33 -12.05 -21.00
C ASN A 68 2.33 -11.72 -19.88
N ALA A 69 1.81 -11.10 -18.81
CA ALA A 69 2.60 -10.50 -17.73
C ALA A 69 3.57 -11.43 -16.99
N THR A 70 3.40 -12.75 -17.16
CA THR A 70 4.17 -13.78 -16.45
C THR A 70 5.28 -14.41 -17.29
N SER A 71 5.52 -13.93 -18.52
CA SER A 71 6.59 -14.49 -19.35
C SER A 71 7.99 -14.01 -18.88
N PRO A 72 9.04 -14.84 -19.02
CA PRO A 72 10.41 -14.44 -18.74
C PRO A 72 10.85 -13.20 -19.53
N GLU A 73 10.34 -13.02 -20.75
CA GLU A 73 10.64 -11.87 -21.60
C GLU A 73 10.01 -10.58 -21.06
N ALA A 74 8.80 -10.66 -20.49
CA ALA A 74 8.14 -9.53 -19.83
C ALA A 74 8.94 -9.10 -18.60
N ALA A 75 9.36 -10.05 -17.77
CA ALA A 75 10.23 -9.79 -16.62
C ALA A 75 11.55 -9.13 -17.05
N ALA A 76 12.22 -9.67 -18.07
CA ALA A 76 13.47 -9.10 -18.58
C ALA A 76 13.31 -7.69 -19.17
N ARG A 77 12.15 -7.36 -19.76
CA ARG A 77 11.85 -5.98 -20.23
C ARG A 77 11.68 -5.03 -19.06
N LEU A 78 11.00 -5.45 -17.99
CA LEU A 78 10.83 -4.65 -16.78
C LEU A 78 12.17 -4.43 -16.07
N ASP A 79 13.02 -5.45 -15.97
CA ASP A 79 14.35 -5.34 -15.39
C ASP A 79 15.22 -4.34 -16.15
N ARG A 80 15.25 -4.44 -17.49
CA ARG A 80 15.96 -3.45 -18.33
C ARG A 80 15.40 -2.05 -18.14
N LYS A 81 14.08 -1.90 -18.09
CA LYS A 81 13.44 -0.59 -17.92
C LYS A 81 13.80 0.02 -16.56
N ALA A 82 13.83 -0.75 -15.48
CA ALA A 82 14.26 -0.28 -14.18
C ALA A 82 15.76 0.10 -14.17
N ALA A 83 16.60 -0.70 -14.84
CA ALA A 83 18.04 -0.46 -14.95
C ALA A 83 18.39 0.85 -15.68
N GLU A 84 17.58 1.29 -16.65
CA GLU A 84 17.73 2.60 -17.31
C GLU A 84 17.73 3.78 -16.31
N TYR A 85 17.11 3.60 -15.15
CA TYR A 85 17.04 4.62 -14.08
C TYR A 85 18.00 4.34 -12.91
N GLY A 86 18.91 3.39 -13.07
CA GLY A 86 19.94 3.06 -12.08
C GLY A 86 19.45 2.18 -10.93
N PHE A 87 18.37 1.42 -11.11
CA PHE A 87 17.98 0.33 -10.21
C PHE A 87 18.68 -0.96 -10.65
N LYS A 88 18.88 -1.90 -9.71
CA LYS A 88 19.49 -3.20 -10.05
C LYS A 88 18.62 -3.99 -11.02
N ASP A 89 17.32 -4.03 -10.74
CA ASP A 89 16.30 -4.79 -11.46
C ASP A 89 14.90 -4.23 -11.11
N PHE A 90 13.84 -4.80 -11.69
CA PHE A 90 12.48 -4.34 -11.43
C PHE A 90 12.05 -4.58 -9.98
N ASN A 91 12.58 -5.62 -9.33
CA ASN A 91 12.28 -5.91 -7.94
C ASN A 91 12.88 -4.85 -7.00
N ASP A 92 14.10 -4.40 -7.25
CA ASP A 92 14.77 -3.31 -6.54
C ASP A 92 14.00 -1.98 -6.68
N TRP A 93 13.52 -1.68 -7.90
CA TRP A 93 12.61 -0.55 -8.13
C TRP A 93 11.29 -0.70 -7.35
N GLY A 94 10.72 -1.91 -7.32
CA GLY A 94 9.49 -2.22 -6.61
C GLY A 94 9.61 -2.08 -5.09
N GLU A 95 10.67 -2.62 -4.49
CA GLU A 95 10.97 -2.47 -3.06
C GLU A 95 11.24 -1.01 -2.68
N THR A 96 11.96 -0.27 -3.53
CA THR A 96 12.17 1.16 -3.34
C THR A 96 10.84 1.92 -3.37
N THR A 97 10.00 1.63 -4.36
CA THR A 97 8.67 2.24 -4.49
C THR A 97 7.81 1.96 -3.26
N ARG A 98 7.71 0.69 -2.82
CA ARG A 98 6.98 0.30 -1.60
C ARG A 98 7.52 1.03 -0.37
N THR A 99 8.84 1.06 -0.20
CA THR A 99 9.50 1.75 0.93
C THR A 99 9.11 3.22 0.96
N ILE A 100 9.16 3.91 -0.19
CA ILE A 100 8.80 5.34 -0.30
C ILE A 100 7.32 5.57 0.00
N MET A 101 6.41 4.76 -0.57
CA MET A 101 4.97 4.94 -0.40
C MET A 101 4.52 4.65 1.03
N VAL A 102 5.02 3.57 1.65
CA VAL A 102 4.76 3.27 3.07
C VAL A 102 5.33 4.37 3.97
N THR A 103 6.53 4.87 3.68
CA THR A 103 7.11 5.97 4.45
C THR A 103 6.31 7.26 4.32
N TYR A 104 5.82 7.56 3.10
CA TYR A 104 4.92 8.68 2.87
C TYR A 104 3.62 8.53 3.67
N HIS A 105 3.00 7.33 3.63
CA HIS A 105 1.78 7.05 4.36
C HIS A 105 1.93 7.31 5.87
N TRP A 106 3.01 6.81 6.48
CA TRP A 106 3.32 7.03 7.90
C TRP A 106 3.51 8.52 8.25
N LEU A 107 4.05 9.32 7.32
CA LEU A 107 4.23 10.77 7.54
C LEU A 107 2.91 11.54 7.45
N THR A 108 1.95 11.08 6.65
CA THR A 108 0.71 11.82 6.39
C THR A 108 -0.50 11.30 7.17
N ASN A 109 -0.44 10.08 7.68
CA ASN A 109 -1.45 9.46 8.54
C ASN A 109 -0.76 9.03 9.84
N PRO A 110 -0.45 9.99 10.72
CA PRO A 110 0.20 9.67 11.96
C PRO A 110 -0.78 8.90 12.85
N ASP A 111 -0.36 7.71 13.24
CA ASP A 111 -1.02 6.81 14.19
C ASP A 111 -2.04 5.80 13.60
N PRO A 112 -1.56 4.68 12.99
CA PRO A 112 -2.43 3.60 12.54
C PRO A 112 -3.20 2.92 13.69
N ARG A 113 -2.78 3.11 14.95
CA ARG A 113 -3.46 2.53 16.10
C ARG A 113 -4.82 3.16 16.32
N GLU A 114 -4.92 4.48 16.21
CA GLU A 114 -6.19 5.19 16.43
C GLU A 114 -7.28 4.71 15.45
N GLU A 115 -6.92 4.50 14.19
CA GLU A 115 -7.85 4.00 13.17
C GLU A 115 -8.29 2.56 13.45
N VAL A 116 -7.34 1.70 13.82
CA VAL A 116 -7.62 0.29 14.16
C VAL A 116 -8.46 0.18 15.43
N GLU A 117 -8.16 0.96 16.47
CA GLU A 117 -8.94 1.00 17.71
C GLU A 117 -10.38 1.47 17.45
N LYS A 118 -10.58 2.50 16.62
CA LYS A 118 -11.91 2.93 16.19
C LYS A 118 -12.64 1.81 15.44
N ALA A 119 -11.98 1.12 14.51
CA ALA A 119 -12.58 0.01 13.78
C ALA A 119 -12.99 -1.13 14.73
N ILE A 120 -12.11 -1.53 15.65
CA ILE A 120 -12.38 -2.55 16.68
C ILE A 120 -13.60 -2.17 17.53
N ALA A 121 -13.71 -0.91 17.94
CA ALA A 121 -14.83 -0.43 18.75
C ALA A 121 -16.20 -0.54 18.04
N THR A 122 -16.24 -0.56 16.71
CA THR A 122 -17.50 -0.69 15.95
C THR A 122 -17.95 -2.14 15.79
N ILE A 123 -17.03 -3.11 15.81
CA ILE A 123 -17.32 -4.54 15.54
C ILE A 123 -18.42 -5.14 16.44
N PRO A 124 -18.48 -4.86 17.76
CA PRO A 124 -19.53 -5.40 18.62
C PRO A 124 -20.94 -5.03 18.14
N SER A 125 -21.09 -3.85 17.56
CA SER A 125 -22.37 -3.32 17.05
C SER A 125 -22.71 -3.77 15.62
N THR A 126 -21.79 -4.46 14.93
CA THR A 126 -22.02 -4.91 13.56
C THR A 126 -23.10 -6.01 13.53
N PRO A 127 -24.24 -5.77 12.84
CA PRO A 127 -25.32 -6.74 12.76
C PRO A 127 -24.92 -7.93 11.88
N ASN A 128 -25.63 -9.05 12.02
CA ASN A 128 -25.46 -10.26 11.21
C ASN A 128 -24.09 -10.95 11.30
N LEU A 129 -23.30 -10.66 12.35
CA LEU A 129 -22.09 -11.40 12.68
C LEU A 129 -22.28 -12.21 13.95
N THR A 130 -21.83 -13.46 13.91
CA THR A 130 -21.67 -14.29 15.11
C THR A 130 -20.56 -13.78 16.00
N ASP A 131 -20.57 -14.15 17.28
CA ASP A 131 -19.51 -13.77 18.23
C ASP A 131 -18.13 -14.26 17.77
N LYS A 132 -18.07 -15.46 17.17
CA LYS A 132 -16.84 -15.99 16.57
C LYS A 132 -16.32 -15.09 15.45
N GLN A 133 -17.19 -14.67 14.54
CA GLN A 133 -16.81 -13.77 13.45
C GLN A 133 -16.36 -12.39 13.96
N LYS A 134 -16.99 -11.87 15.00
CA LYS A 134 -16.56 -10.61 15.62
C LYS A 134 -15.17 -10.74 16.25
N ALA A 135 -14.92 -11.83 16.99
CA ALA A 135 -13.62 -12.09 17.59
C ALA A 135 -12.51 -12.22 16.53
N ASP A 136 -12.73 -13.07 15.52
CA ASP A 136 -11.78 -13.29 14.44
C ASP A 136 -11.49 -11.97 13.66
N MET A 137 -12.47 -11.05 13.52
CA MET A 137 -12.26 -9.72 12.90
C MET A 137 -11.38 -8.81 13.76
N ILE A 138 -11.61 -8.80 15.08
CA ILE A 138 -10.80 -8.02 16.03
C ILE A 138 -9.35 -8.53 16.01
N ASP A 139 -9.16 -9.83 16.01
CA ASP A 139 -7.84 -10.45 15.99
C ASP A 139 -7.10 -10.16 14.68
N GLY A 140 -7.80 -10.22 13.54
CA GLY A 140 -7.25 -9.83 12.24
C GLY A 140 -6.78 -8.37 12.20
N LEU A 141 -7.57 -7.44 12.76
CA LEU A 141 -7.20 -6.03 12.85
C LEU A 141 -5.98 -5.80 13.76
N LYS A 142 -5.91 -6.48 14.90
CA LYS A 142 -4.74 -6.40 15.80
C LYS A 142 -3.48 -6.96 15.17
N ALA A 143 -3.57 -8.11 14.49
CA ALA A 143 -2.45 -8.70 13.78
C ALA A 143 -1.97 -7.80 12.63
N GLY A 144 -2.91 -7.19 11.90
CA GLY A 144 -2.62 -6.18 10.87
C GLY A 144 -1.88 -4.97 11.44
N LEU A 145 -2.36 -4.42 12.57
CA LEU A 145 -1.68 -3.31 13.26
C LEU A 145 -0.26 -3.68 13.68
N GLU A 146 -0.06 -4.86 14.26
CA GLU A 146 1.27 -5.33 14.66
C GLU A 146 2.22 -5.42 13.46
N ALA A 147 1.74 -5.94 12.32
CA ALA A 147 2.53 -6.01 11.09
C ALA A 147 2.90 -4.61 10.56
N VAL A 148 1.96 -3.67 10.57
CA VAL A 148 2.19 -2.27 10.17
C VAL A 148 3.19 -1.61 11.12
N GLU A 149 3.03 -1.74 12.43
CA GLU A 149 3.94 -1.19 13.44
C GLU A 149 5.37 -1.76 13.31
N LYS A 150 5.51 -3.06 13.04
CA LYS A 150 6.82 -3.68 12.74
C LYS A 150 7.45 -3.15 11.46
N ALA A 151 6.64 -2.80 10.47
CA ALA A 151 7.09 -2.21 9.22
C ALA A 151 7.25 -0.67 9.29
N ARG A 152 7.23 -0.08 10.49
CA ARG A 152 7.44 1.34 10.66
C ARG A 152 8.79 1.77 10.04
N PRO A 153 8.79 2.77 9.15
CA PRO A 153 10.01 3.25 8.52
C PRO A 153 11.00 3.81 9.54
N SER A 154 12.29 3.71 9.23
CA SER A 154 13.34 4.29 10.07
C SER A 154 13.25 5.82 10.13
N PRO A 155 13.75 6.46 11.21
CA PRO A 155 13.81 7.92 11.32
C PRO A 155 14.51 8.60 10.14
N GLU A 156 15.56 7.97 9.58
CA GLU A 156 16.31 8.47 8.44
C GLU A 156 15.45 8.46 7.17
N ASN A 157 14.74 7.37 6.91
CA ASN A 157 13.82 7.26 5.77
C ASN A 157 12.69 8.29 5.87
N LEU A 158 12.11 8.45 7.08
CA LEU A 158 11.11 9.48 7.36
C LEU A 158 11.65 10.88 7.05
N ALA A 159 12.88 11.20 7.49
CA ALA A 159 13.50 12.49 7.24
C ALA A 159 13.77 12.74 5.75
N ILE A 160 14.15 11.72 4.99
CA ILE A 160 14.37 11.81 3.54
C ILE A 160 13.06 12.06 2.81
N VAL A 161 12.02 11.23 3.04
CA VAL A 161 10.72 11.37 2.37
C VAL A 161 10.02 12.67 2.76
N LYS A 162 10.16 13.12 4.00
CA LYS A 162 9.61 14.41 4.46
C LYS A 162 10.07 15.59 3.60
N LYS A 163 11.30 15.58 3.09
CA LYS A 163 11.84 16.63 2.20
C LYS A 163 11.18 16.63 0.81
N HIS A 164 10.55 15.54 0.42
CA HIS A 164 10.00 15.32 -0.93
C HIS A 164 8.48 15.10 -0.95
N LEU A 165 7.78 15.40 0.16
CA LEU A 165 6.33 15.16 0.28
C LEU A 165 5.54 15.71 -0.91
N SER A 166 5.79 16.95 -1.32
CA SER A 166 5.08 17.58 -2.44
C SER A 166 5.27 16.84 -3.77
N SER A 167 6.49 16.33 -4.01
CA SER A 167 6.82 15.58 -5.22
C SER A 167 6.26 14.16 -5.20
N ILE A 168 6.17 13.53 -4.03
CA ILE A 168 5.69 12.16 -3.86
C ILE A 168 4.16 12.11 -3.84
N LYS A 169 3.48 13.12 -3.28
CA LYS A 169 2.02 13.20 -3.16
C LYS A 169 1.23 12.80 -4.41
N PRO A 170 1.50 13.32 -5.63
CA PRO A 170 0.76 12.91 -6.81
C PRO A 170 0.97 11.43 -7.17
N LEU A 171 2.16 10.90 -6.94
CA LEU A 171 2.49 9.50 -7.20
C LEU A 171 1.82 8.57 -6.19
N TYR A 172 1.82 8.98 -4.92
CA TYR A 172 1.11 8.29 -3.86
C TYR A 172 -0.40 8.22 -4.14
N LYS A 173 -1.01 9.33 -4.57
CA LYS A 173 -2.43 9.35 -4.97
C LYS A 173 -2.70 8.38 -6.13
N GLN A 174 -1.82 8.35 -7.12
CA GLN A 174 -1.96 7.39 -8.23
C GLN A 174 -1.85 5.96 -7.73
N TRP A 175 -0.94 5.70 -6.78
CA TRP A 175 -0.69 4.37 -6.24
C TRP A 175 -1.84 3.82 -5.40
N THR A 176 -2.47 4.64 -4.56
CA THR A 176 -3.66 4.28 -3.75
C THR A 176 -4.97 4.37 -4.56
N SER A 177 -4.92 4.35 -5.88
CA SER A 177 -6.09 4.36 -6.76
C SER A 177 -6.02 3.26 -7.82
N LEU A 178 -5.03 2.37 -7.69
CA LEU A 178 -4.86 1.15 -8.49
C LEU A 178 -5.64 0.01 -7.82
#